data_AF-A0AAJ3PMW4-F1
#
_entry.id   AF-A0AAJ3PMW4-F1
#
_cell.length_a   1.000
_cell.length_b   1.000
_cell.length_c   1.000
_cell.angle_alpha   90.00
_cell.angle_beta   90.00
_cell.angle_gamma   90.00
#
_symmetry.space_group_name_H-M   'P 1'
#
loop_
_entity.id
_entity.type
_entity.pdbx_description
1 polymer ?
#
loop_
_entity_poly.entity_id
_entity_poly.type
_entity_poly.pdbx_seq_one_letter_code
_entity_poly.pdbx_strand_id
1 'polypeptide(L)'
;MRIHRMRLEGLGPYAQAQDVDFDRLNAGGLFLLDGPTGAGKSTVLAALCFALYGTVPGGRSAESLVTTLREPGAVIPEVQVEFTVQGRRFEVVRSPKHERPRRRRSAAGGATVTTQATVSLRERVAGEWTAPLTRADEVGQQIAAVLHLDAEQFMQVVLLPQGQFAQFLTAKSDERRALLRRLFGTQRFDGVEEHLRVETARLDTAVAVDADVARTARAQLAEALHEALGPDWHAPEPSPDTDDRLLALAAERAGRAHEDARADLATARAAEQRARVTARELETRGRDLAAAEAWASRRRDHDAEAETAAARRRAVDAHERAGRVLAAAQRATAAADAAGTASETVTEALAHVEDEPTAAAWLAAAR
;
A
#
# COMPACT_ATOMS: atom_id res chain seq x y z
N MET A 1 -3.35 4.58 -15.44
CA MET A 1 -3.01 3.18 -15.14
C MET A 1 -2.70 2.48 -16.45
N ARG A 2 -1.72 1.56 -16.49
CA ARG A 2 -1.35 0.77 -17.66
C ARG A 2 -1.11 -0.68 -17.26
N ILE A 3 -1.75 -1.63 -17.94
CA ILE A 3 -1.44 -3.06 -17.81
C ILE A 3 -0.29 -3.40 -18.75
N HIS A 4 0.70 -4.15 -18.26
CA HIS A 4 1.86 -4.59 -19.03
C HIS A 4 1.72 -6.05 -19.45
N ARG A 5 1.41 -6.92 -18.49
CA ARG A 5 1.34 -8.37 -18.70
C ARG A 5 0.25 -8.98 -17.86
N MET A 6 -0.35 -10.05 -18.38
CA MET A 6 -1.27 -10.87 -17.63
C MET A 6 -1.01 -12.34 -17.95
N ARG A 7 -0.94 -13.16 -16.91
CA ARG A 7 -0.93 -14.62 -17.02
C ARG A 7 -2.18 -15.16 -16.36
N LEU A 8 -2.87 -16.07 -17.02
CA LEU A 8 -4.12 -16.67 -16.54
C LEU A 8 -4.08 -18.18 -16.77
N GLU A 9 -4.39 -18.95 -15.73
CA GLU A 9 -4.33 -20.41 -15.75
C GLU A 9 -5.44 -20.98 -14.88
N GLY A 10 -6.12 -22.03 -15.35
CA GLY A 10 -7.20 -22.66 -14.59
C GLY A 10 -8.45 -21.79 -14.41
N LEU A 11 -8.66 -20.77 -15.27
CA LEU A 11 -9.78 -19.83 -15.17
C LEU A 11 -10.74 -19.91 -16.37
N GLY A 12 -12.01 -20.23 -16.12
CA GLY A 12 -13.05 -20.38 -17.14
C GLY A 12 -12.63 -21.35 -18.26
N PRO A 13 -12.66 -20.94 -19.54
CA PRO A 13 -12.19 -21.78 -20.64
C PRO A 13 -10.66 -21.91 -20.72
N TYR A 14 -9.90 -21.11 -19.98
CA TYR A 14 -8.44 -21.11 -19.98
C TYR A 14 -7.89 -22.14 -18.98
N ALA A 15 -8.08 -23.42 -19.28
CA ALA A 15 -7.61 -24.53 -18.46
C ALA A 15 -6.07 -24.67 -18.39
N GLN A 16 -5.36 -24.08 -19.36
CA GLN A 16 -3.90 -24.04 -19.45
C GLN A 16 -3.43 -22.59 -19.35
N ALA A 17 -2.19 -22.39 -18.89
CA ALA A 17 -1.56 -21.08 -18.84
C ALA A 17 -1.63 -20.35 -20.20
N GLN A 18 -2.12 -19.12 -20.16
CA GLN A 18 -2.06 -18.16 -21.26
C GLN A 18 -1.33 -16.91 -20.78
N ASP A 19 -0.36 -16.45 -21.55
CA ASP A 19 0.40 -15.22 -21.29
C ASP A 19 0.00 -14.15 -22.32
N VAL A 20 -0.46 -13.00 -21.83
CA VAL A 20 -0.89 -11.85 -22.64
C VAL A 20 0.08 -10.69 -22.39
N ASP A 21 0.85 -10.33 -23.41
CA ASP A 21 1.73 -9.15 -23.39
C ASP A 21 0.96 -7.92 -23.90
N PHE A 22 0.44 -7.12 -22.98
CA PHE A 22 -0.30 -5.90 -23.28
C PHE A 22 0.59 -4.78 -23.77
N ASP A 23 1.90 -4.77 -23.46
CA ASP A 23 2.81 -3.77 -24.00
C ASP A 23 2.99 -3.95 -25.51
N ARG A 24 3.09 -5.21 -25.97
CA ARG A 24 3.11 -5.52 -27.40
C ARG A 24 1.79 -5.15 -28.08
N LEU A 25 0.65 -5.43 -27.44
CA LEU A 25 -0.67 -5.10 -28.00
C LEU A 25 -0.95 -3.59 -28.03
N ASN A 26 -0.52 -2.85 -27.00
CA ASN A 26 -0.70 -1.40 -26.90
C ASN A 26 0.27 -0.59 -27.76
N ALA A 27 1.20 -1.20 -28.47
CA ALA A 27 2.09 -0.49 -29.39
C ALA A 27 1.30 0.33 -30.44
N GLY A 28 0.10 -0.12 -30.82
CA GLY A 28 -0.81 0.58 -31.74
C GLY A 28 -1.87 1.46 -31.07
N GLY A 29 -1.87 1.59 -29.74
CA GLY A 29 -2.84 2.40 -28.97
C GLY A 29 -4.24 1.79 -28.81
N LEU A 30 -4.66 0.89 -29.70
CA LEU A 30 -5.92 0.15 -29.64
C LEU A 30 -5.71 -1.31 -30.07
N PHE A 31 -6.35 -2.24 -29.38
CA PHE A 31 -6.38 -3.66 -29.75
C PHE A 31 -7.79 -4.24 -29.59
N LEU A 32 -8.07 -5.31 -30.32
CA LEU A 32 -9.34 -6.01 -30.34
C LEU A 32 -9.19 -7.42 -29.76
N LEU A 33 -10.06 -7.77 -28.81
CA LEU A 33 -10.27 -9.15 -28.37
C LEU A 33 -11.39 -9.77 -29.21
N ASP A 34 -11.03 -10.52 -30.25
CA ASP A 34 -11.97 -11.19 -31.14
C ASP A 34 -12.10 -12.70 -30.85
N GLY A 35 -13.24 -13.27 -31.19
CA GLY A 35 -13.53 -14.71 -31.07
C GLY A 35 -15.02 -14.99 -30.95
N PRO A 36 -15.46 -16.25 -31.05
CA PRO A 36 -16.87 -16.62 -30.92
C PRO A 36 -17.42 -16.35 -29.51
N THR A 37 -18.76 -16.29 -29.39
CA THR A 37 -19.42 -16.25 -28.08
C THR A 37 -19.03 -17.49 -27.27
N GLY A 38 -18.68 -17.31 -25.99
CA GLY A 38 -18.19 -18.40 -25.14
C GLY A 38 -16.69 -18.67 -25.21
N ALA A 39 -15.93 -18.02 -26.10
CA ALA A 39 -14.47 -18.20 -26.22
C ALA A 39 -13.65 -17.68 -25.01
N GLY A 40 -14.29 -17.09 -24.00
CA GLY A 40 -13.59 -16.60 -22.80
C GLY A 40 -13.22 -15.12 -22.80
N LYS A 41 -13.62 -14.33 -23.80
CA LYS A 41 -13.36 -12.87 -23.85
C LYS A 41 -13.74 -12.16 -22.54
N SER A 42 -14.95 -12.41 -22.04
CA SER A 42 -15.42 -11.87 -20.76
C SER A 42 -14.68 -12.45 -19.56
N THR A 43 -14.10 -13.64 -19.67
CA THR A 43 -13.28 -14.27 -18.62
C THR A 43 -11.95 -13.55 -18.47
N VAL A 44 -11.31 -13.12 -19.56
CA VAL A 44 -10.08 -12.29 -19.48
C VAL A 44 -10.35 -11.02 -18.69
N LEU A 45 -11.46 -10.34 -19.00
CA LEU A 45 -11.87 -9.11 -18.31
C LEU A 45 -12.22 -9.37 -16.84
N ALA A 46 -12.94 -10.45 -16.56
CA ALA A 46 -13.28 -10.83 -15.19
C ALA A 46 -12.05 -11.23 -14.36
N ALA A 47 -11.07 -11.91 -14.98
CA ALA A 47 -9.82 -12.28 -14.34
C ALA A 47 -8.95 -11.05 -14.04
N LEU A 48 -8.95 -10.03 -14.90
CA LEU A 48 -8.29 -8.75 -14.61
C LEU A 48 -8.92 -8.04 -13.39
N CYS A 49 -10.24 -7.95 -13.34
CA CYS A 49 -10.94 -7.41 -12.16
C CYS A 49 -10.65 -8.22 -10.90
N PHE A 50 -10.68 -9.56 -11.01
CA PHE A 50 -10.39 -10.44 -9.90
C PHE A 50 -8.95 -10.24 -9.41
N ALA A 51 -7.97 -10.15 -10.30
CA ALA A 51 -6.57 -9.90 -9.95
C ALA A 51 -6.40 -8.64 -9.10
N LEU A 52 -7.05 -7.54 -9.49
CA LEU A 52 -6.93 -6.26 -8.79
C LEU A 52 -7.74 -6.26 -7.48
N TYR A 53 -9.03 -6.59 -7.54
CA TYR A 53 -9.97 -6.33 -6.45
C TYR A 53 -10.43 -7.57 -5.70
N GLY A 54 -10.11 -8.78 -6.17
CA GLY A 54 -10.63 -10.03 -5.62
C GLY A 54 -12.10 -10.29 -5.93
N THR A 55 -12.74 -9.45 -6.74
CA THR A 55 -14.16 -9.54 -7.13
C THR A 55 -14.30 -9.67 -8.65
N VAL A 56 -15.45 -10.18 -9.09
CA VAL A 56 -15.75 -10.35 -10.52
C VAL A 56 -16.96 -9.52 -10.93
N PRO A 57 -17.02 -9.07 -12.20
CA PRO A 57 -18.16 -8.33 -12.71
C PRO A 57 -19.48 -9.09 -12.58
N GLY A 58 -20.53 -8.37 -12.20
CA GLY A 58 -21.91 -8.87 -12.08
C GLY A 58 -22.25 -9.50 -10.72
N GLY A 59 -21.45 -9.24 -9.67
CA GLY A 59 -21.73 -9.73 -8.31
C GLY A 59 -21.60 -11.24 -8.13
N ARG A 60 -21.02 -11.93 -9.13
CA ARG A 60 -20.75 -13.37 -9.05
C ARG A 60 -19.66 -13.66 -8.03
N SER A 61 -19.61 -14.89 -7.54
CA SER A 61 -18.53 -15.31 -6.64
C SER A 61 -17.22 -15.50 -7.41
N ALA A 62 -16.08 -15.27 -6.78
CA ALA A 62 -14.77 -15.48 -7.40
C ALA A 62 -14.53 -16.95 -7.77
N GLU A 63 -15.13 -17.90 -7.03
CA GLU A 63 -15.05 -19.33 -7.33
C GLU A 63 -15.68 -19.68 -8.69
N SER A 64 -16.61 -18.84 -9.19
CA SER A 64 -17.18 -19.03 -10.53
C SER A 64 -16.17 -18.87 -11.67
N LEU A 65 -14.98 -18.31 -11.39
CA LEU A 65 -13.89 -18.28 -12.35
C LEU A 65 -13.15 -19.60 -12.46
N VAL A 66 -13.22 -20.50 -11.48
CA VAL A 66 -12.47 -21.76 -11.51
C VAL A 66 -12.91 -22.59 -12.71
N THR A 67 -11.95 -23.09 -13.50
CA THR A 67 -12.24 -23.90 -14.69
C THR A 67 -12.96 -25.20 -14.32
N THR A 68 -13.96 -25.56 -15.11
CA THR A 68 -14.66 -26.85 -15.03
C THR A 68 -14.18 -27.83 -16.11
N LEU A 69 -13.22 -27.42 -16.95
CA LEU A 69 -12.68 -28.23 -18.05
C LEU A 69 -11.59 -29.21 -17.60
N ARG A 70 -11.26 -29.21 -16.31
CA ARG A 70 -10.25 -30.06 -15.67
C ARG A 70 -10.81 -30.57 -14.35
N GLU A 71 -10.33 -31.74 -13.94
CA GLU A 71 -10.66 -32.27 -12.62
C GLU A 71 -10.13 -31.35 -11.51
N PRO A 72 -10.82 -31.24 -10.36
CA PRO A 72 -10.35 -30.46 -9.23
C PRO A 72 -8.90 -30.77 -8.87
N GLY A 73 -8.08 -29.72 -8.73
CA GLY A 73 -6.65 -29.80 -8.42
C GLY A 73 -5.72 -30.34 -9.51
N ALA A 74 -6.21 -30.61 -10.73
CA ALA A 74 -5.35 -30.89 -11.89
C ALA A 74 -4.57 -29.65 -12.35
N VAL A 75 -5.11 -28.45 -12.07
CA VAL A 75 -4.47 -27.15 -12.30
C VAL A 75 -4.81 -26.24 -11.12
N ILE A 76 -3.87 -25.37 -10.73
CA ILE A 76 -4.12 -24.34 -9.71
C ILE A 76 -4.69 -23.12 -10.44
N PRO A 77 -5.92 -22.68 -10.13
CA PRO A 77 -6.49 -21.49 -10.74
C PRO A 77 -5.74 -20.25 -10.26
N GLU A 78 -5.18 -19.47 -11.18
CA GLU A 78 -4.36 -18.31 -10.85
C GLU A 78 -4.48 -17.24 -11.94
N VAL A 79 -4.44 -15.98 -11.50
CA VAL A 79 -4.20 -14.83 -12.36
C VAL A 79 -3.06 -13.99 -11.79
N GLN A 80 -2.14 -13.61 -12.67
CA GLN A 80 -1.05 -12.69 -12.39
C GLN A 80 -1.21 -11.48 -13.32
N VAL A 81 -1.14 -10.27 -12.76
CA VAL A 81 -1.22 -9.02 -13.52
C VAL A 81 -0.09 -8.10 -13.11
N GLU A 82 0.65 -7.63 -14.09
CA GLU A 82 1.66 -6.60 -13.93
C GLU A 82 1.14 -5.27 -14.49
N PHE A 83 1.20 -4.21 -13.69
CA PHE A 83 0.64 -2.91 -14.05
C PHE A 83 1.42 -1.74 -13.45
N THR A 84 1.30 -0.57 -14.10
CA THR A 84 1.85 0.70 -13.61
C THR A 84 0.73 1.70 -13.37
N VAL A 85 0.80 2.40 -12.25
CA VAL A 85 -0.12 3.48 -11.87
C VAL A 85 0.68 4.56 -11.14
N GLN A 86 0.46 5.83 -11.50
CA GLN A 86 1.18 6.98 -10.91
C GLN A 86 2.72 6.79 -10.90
N GLY A 87 3.28 6.17 -11.94
CA GLY A 87 4.72 5.89 -12.06
C GLY A 87 5.25 4.73 -11.20
N ARG A 88 4.40 4.10 -10.38
CA ARG A 88 4.74 2.94 -9.55
C ARG A 88 4.31 1.65 -10.23
N ARG A 89 5.19 0.64 -10.23
CA ARG A 89 4.98 -0.63 -10.94
C ARG A 89 4.71 -1.75 -9.94
N PHE A 90 3.65 -2.50 -10.16
CA PHE A 90 3.16 -3.54 -9.28
C PHE A 90 2.95 -4.84 -10.02
N GLU A 91 3.03 -5.93 -9.27
CA GLU A 91 2.55 -7.23 -9.70
C GLU A 91 1.63 -7.81 -8.63
N VAL A 92 0.44 -8.20 -9.06
CA VAL A 92 -0.54 -8.89 -8.22
C VAL A 92 -0.75 -10.31 -8.73
N VAL A 93 -0.74 -11.28 -7.83
CA VAL A 93 -1.06 -12.69 -8.08
C VAL A 93 -2.22 -13.06 -7.18
N ARG A 94 -3.27 -13.67 -7.74
CA ARG A 94 -4.41 -14.16 -6.96
C ARG A 94 -4.85 -15.55 -7.42
N SER A 95 -5.21 -16.37 -6.45
CA SER A 95 -5.90 -17.64 -6.65
C SER A 95 -7.26 -17.59 -5.95
N PRO A 96 -8.38 -17.88 -6.62
CA PRO A 96 -9.68 -18.00 -5.95
C PRO A 96 -9.69 -19.25 -5.06
N LYS A 97 -10.64 -19.28 -4.13
CA LYS A 97 -10.95 -20.49 -3.38
C LYS A 97 -11.34 -21.60 -4.37
N HIS A 98 -10.75 -22.78 -4.22
CA HIS A 98 -10.93 -23.88 -5.17
C HIS A 98 -10.79 -25.24 -4.48
N GLU A 99 -11.28 -26.29 -5.13
CA GLU A 99 -11.17 -27.65 -4.63
C GLU A 99 -9.94 -28.37 -5.19
N ARG A 100 -9.33 -29.22 -4.36
CA ARG A 100 -8.26 -30.12 -4.78
C ARG A 100 -8.42 -31.52 -4.14
N PRO A 101 -7.80 -32.57 -4.70
CA PRO A 101 -7.88 -33.90 -4.13
C PRO A 101 -7.17 -33.94 -2.77
N ARG A 102 -7.75 -34.70 -1.84
CA ARG A 102 -7.12 -34.97 -0.54
C ARG A 102 -5.89 -35.88 -0.74
N ARG A 103 -4.71 -35.50 -0.23
CA ARG A 103 -3.52 -36.39 -0.21
C ARG A 103 -3.84 -37.66 0.62
N ARG A 104 -3.64 -38.84 0.04
CA ARG A 104 -4.29 -40.13 0.41
C ARG A 104 -3.65 -40.86 1.60
N ARG A 105 -4.50 -41.47 2.46
CA ARG A 105 -4.25 -42.81 3.05
C ARG A 105 -5.50 -43.70 3.12
N SER A 106 -6.72 -43.16 2.98
CA SER A 106 -7.92 -43.98 2.77
C SER A 106 -9.01 -43.16 2.09
N ALA A 107 -9.06 -43.21 0.76
CA ALA A 107 -10.16 -42.64 -0.01
C ALA A 107 -10.58 -43.66 -1.06
N ALA A 108 -11.40 -44.61 -0.62
CA ALA A 108 -12.52 -45.05 -1.42
C ALA A 108 -13.53 -43.88 -1.39
N GLY A 109 -13.75 -43.20 -2.51
CA GLY A 109 -14.78 -42.15 -2.61
C GLY A 109 -14.38 -40.73 -3.02
N GLY A 110 -13.24 -40.50 -3.68
CA GLY A 110 -13.02 -39.26 -4.45
C GLY A 110 -13.11 -37.91 -3.71
N ALA A 111 -12.98 -37.88 -2.38
CA ALA A 111 -13.20 -36.67 -1.59
C ALA A 111 -12.20 -35.54 -1.89
N THR A 112 -12.71 -34.35 -2.22
CA THR A 112 -11.97 -33.10 -2.39
C THR A 112 -11.81 -32.35 -1.07
N VAL A 113 -10.82 -31.46 -1.00
CA VAL A 113 -10.58 -30.52 0.10
C VAL A 113 -10.51 -29.11 -0.50
N THR A 114 -11.11 -28.15 0.21
CA THR A 114 -11.10 -26.74 -0.18
C THR A 114 -9.77 -26.08 0.16
N THR A 115 -9.14 -25.47 -0.85
CA THR A 115 -8.04 -24.51 -0.71
C THR A 115 -8.63 -23.10 -0.59
N GLN A 116 -8.18 -22.32 0.40
CA GLN A 116 -8.62 -20.94 0.56
C GLN A 116 -8.01 -20.03 -0.52
N ALA A 117 -8.68 -18.91 -0.78
CA ALA A 117 -8.17 -17.91 -1.71
C ALA A 117 -6.83 -17.34 -1.22
N THR A 118 -5.93 -17.03 -2.14
CA THR A 118 -4.63 -16.42 -1.86
C THR A 118 -4.44 -15.14 -2.67
N VAL A 119 -3.62 -14.23 -2.14
CA VAL A 119 -3.18 -13.04 -2.85
C VAL A 119 -1.73 -12.76 -2.50
N SER A 120 -1.00 -12.19 -3.47
CA SER A 120 0.32 -11.61 -3.29
C SER A 120 0.40 -10.32 -4.10
N LEU A 121 0.81 -9.22 -3.47
CA LEU A 121 1.10 -7.96 -4.14
C LEU A 121 2.54 -7.57 -3.86
N ARG A 122 3.32 -7.29 -4.90
CA ARG A 122 4.68 -6.74 -4.78
C ARG A 122 4.82 -5.47 -5.62
N GLU A 123 5.65 -4.55 -5.14
CA GLU A 123 5.96 -3.31 -5.82
C GLU A 123 7.41 -3.37 -6.33
N ARG A 124 7.67 -2.73 -7.47
CA ARG A 124 9.03 -2.60 -8.00
C ARG A 124 9.63 -1.27 -7.57
N VAL A 125 10.57 -1.30 -6.63
CA VAL A 125 11.27 -0.13 -6.08
C VAL A 125 12.75 -0.25 -6.39
N ALA A 126 13.35 0.84 -6.91
CA ALA A 126 14.77 0.87 -7.32
C ALA A 126 15.19 -0.27 -8.28
N GLY A 127 14.26 -0.77 -9.10
CA GLY A 127 14.51 -1.82 -10.08
C GLY A 127 14.28 -3.25 -9.57
N GLU A 128 14.12 -3.44 -8.26
CA GLU A 128 13.89 -4.74 -7.61
C GLU A 128 12.46 -4.89 -7.08
N TRP A 129 11.99 -6.12 -6.97
CA TRP A 129 10.69 -6.42 -6.39
C TRP A 129 10.77 -6.48 -4.87
N THR A 130 9.88 -5.77 -4.18
CA THR A 130 9.76 -5.82 -2.73
C THR A 130 9.23 -7.17 -2.24
N ALA A 131 9.35 -7.42 -0.94
CA ALA A 131 8.66 -8.53 -0.29
C ALA A 131 7.14 -8.44 -0.55
N PRO A 132 6.47 -9.57 -0.81
CA PRO A 132 5.05 -9.56 -1.15
C PRO A 132 4.16 -9.34 0.07
N LEU A 133 3.16 -8.48 -0.08
CA LEU A 133 2.00 -8.39 0.81
C LEU A 133 1.05 -9.55 0.49
N THR A 134 0.71 -10.36 1.49
CA THR A 134 -0.07 -11.60 1.29
C THR A 134 -1.45 -11.59 1.97
N ARG A 135 -1.74 -10.55 2.77
CA ARG A 135 -3.03 -10.39 3.43
C ARG A 135 -4.03 -9.68 2.53
N ALA A 136 -5.21 -10.26 2.34
CA ALA A 136 -6.24 -9.75 1.45
C ALA A 136 -6.65 -8.30 1.77
N ASP A 137 -6.81 -7.97 3.05
CA ASP A 137 -7.23 -6.64 3.49
C ASP A 137 -6.15 -5.58 3.21
N GLU A 138 -4.88 -5.88 3.51
CA GLU A 138 -3.74 -4.99 3.25
C GLU A 138 -3.54 -4.77 1.75
N VAL A 139 -3.64 -5.83 0.95
CA VAL A 139 -3.56 -5.73 -0.51
C VAL A 139 -4.72 -4.90 -1.07
N GLY A 140 -5.95 -5.11 -0.56
CA GLY A 140 -7.12 -4.33 -0.94
C GLY A 140 -6.96 -2.85 -0.63
N GLN A 141 -6.49 -2.51 0.56
CA GLN A 141 -6.21 -1.13 0.97
C GLN A 141 -5.12 -0.50 0.09
N GLN A 142 -4.02 -1.21 -0.19
CA GLN A 142 -2.95 -0.71 -1.04
C GLN A 142 -3.44 -0.45 -2.48
N ILE A 143 -4.19 -1.38 -3.06
CA ILE A 143 -4.74 -1.23 -4.42
C ILE A 143 -5.73 -0.08 -4.48
N ALA A 144 -6.64 0.04 -3.51
CA ALA A 144 -7.59 1.15 -3.43
C ALA A 144 -6.88 2.50 -3.26
N ALA A 145 -5.82 2.56 -2.44
CA ALA A 145 -5.04 3.76 -2.21
C ALA A 145 -4.29 4.23 -3.47
N VAL A 146 -3.77 3.30 -4.28
CA VAL A 146 -2.99 3.65 -5.47
C VAL A 146 -3.88 3.90 -6.70
N LEU A 147 -4.95 3.12 -6.87
CA LEU A 147 -5.88 3.28 -8.00
C LEU A 147 -6.90 4.41 -7.78
N HIS A 148 -7.17 4.80 -6.52
CA HIS A 148 -8.21 5.75 -6.13
C HIS A 148 -9.63 5.38 -6.63
N LEU A 149 -9.83 4.10 -6.97
CA LEU A 149 -11.09 3.55 -7.44
C LEU A 149 -11.38 2.27 -6.66
N ASP A 150 -12.60 2.13 -6.18
CA ASP A 150 -13.08 0.84 -5.68
C ASP A 150 -13.41 -0.11 -6.85
N ALA A 151 -13.77 -1.35 -6.52
CA ALA A 151 -14.01 -2.40 -7.51
C ALA A 151 -15.19 -2.07 -8.44
N GLU A 152 -16.28 -1.53 -7.89
CA GLU A 152 -17.48 -1.20 -8.64
C GLU A 152 -17.20 -0.06 -9.62
N GLN A 153 -16.48 0.96 -9.15
CA GLN A 153 -16.09 2.12 -9.95
C GLN A 153 -15.12 1.74 -11.07
N PHE A 154 -14.17 0.84 -10.78
CA PHE A 154 -13.28 0.31 -11.81
C PHE A 154 -14.06 -0.40 -12.93
N MET A 155 -15.11 -1.14 -12.58
CA MET A 155 -16.04 -1.80 -13.52
C MET A 155 -17.03 -0.84 -14.20
N GLN A 156 -17.10 0.43 -13.79
CA GLN A 156 -17.92 1.44 -14.44
C GLN A 156 -17.12 2.37 -15.35
N VAL A 157 -15.81 2.55 -15.09
CA VAL A 157 -15.01 3.59 -15.76
C VAL A 157 -13.86 3.01 -16.58
N VAL A 158 -13.20 1.96 -16.11
CA VAL A 158 -11.99 1.41 -16.77
C VAL A 158 -12.32 0.15 -17.55
N LEU A 159 -12.92 -0.82 -16.88
CA LEU A 159 -13.51 -1.97 -17.52
C LEU A 159 -14.99 -1.66 -17.70
N LEU A 160 -15.52 -1.78 -18.92
CA LEU A 160 -16.95 -1.63 -19.18
C LEU A 160 -17.54 -3.02 -19.50
N PRO A 161 -18.09 -3.75 -18.52
CA PRO A 161 -18.78 -5.00 -18.78
C PRO A 161 -19.95 -4.78 -19.74
N GLN A 162 -20.21 -5.79 -20.57
CA GLN A 162 -21.31 -5.78 -21.53
C GLN A 162 -22.63 -5.44 -20.80
N GLY A 163 -23.32 -4.38 -21.24
CA GLY A 163 -24.60 -3.92 -20.68
C GLY A 163 -24.50 -2.88 -19.54
N GLN A 164 -23.34 -2.73 -18.87
CA GLN A 164 -23.19 -1.77 -17.76
C GLN A 164 -22.89 -0.33 -18.20
N PHE A 165 -22.38 -0.12 -19.42
CA PHE A 165 -22.21 1.23 -19.97
C PHE A 165 -23.54 1.98 -20.11
N ALA A 166 -24.62 1.27 -20.45
CA ALA A 166 -25.95 1.85 -20.50
C ALA A 166 -26.41 2.34 -19.11
N GLN A 167 -26.11 1.59 -18.04
CA GLN A 167 -26.39 2.01 -16.67
C GLN A 167 -25.64 3.29 -16.28
N PHE A 168 -24.38 3.45 -16.70
CA PHE A 168 -23.67 4.71 -16.47
C PHE A 168 -24.35 5.90 -17.18
N LEU A 169 -24.76 5.72 -18.44
CA LEU A 169 -25.47 6.75 -19.21
C LEU A 169 -26.89 7.06 -18.67
N THR A 170 -27.52 6.11 -17.99
CA THR A 170 -28.86 6.27 -17.41
C THR A 170 -28.87 6.50 -15.89
N ALA A 171 -27.71 6.45 -15.23
CA ALA A 171 -27.57 6.70 -13.79
C ALA A 171 -28.13 8.07 -13.39
N LYS A 172 -28.73 8.13 -12.19
CA LYS A 172 -29.29 9.39 -11.68
C LYS A 172 -28.19 10.42 -11.45
N SER A 173 -28.56 11.71 -11.49
CA SER A 173 -27.61 12.83 -11.35
C SER A 173 -26.71 12.71 -10.12
N ASP A 174 -27.23 12.21 -9.00
CA ASP A 174 -26.47 12.08 -7.75
C ASP A 174 -25.48 10.90 -7.76
N GLU A 175 -25.88 9.75 -8.32
CA GLU A 175 -25.00 8.57 -8.49
C GLU A 175 -23.83 8.92 -9.43
N ARG A 176 -24.14 9.59 -10.55
CA ARG A 176 -23.13 10.07 -11.49
C ARG A 176 -22.20 11.10 -10.85
N ARG A 177 -22.74 12.04 -10.07
CA ARG A 177 -21.96 13.04 -9.33
C ARG A 177 -20.99 12.37 -8.36
N ALA A 178 -21.44 11.39 -7.59
CA ALA A 178 -20.61 10.66 -6.64
C ALA A 178 -19.44 9.94 -7.33
N LEU A 179 -19.71 9.26 -8.45
CA LEU A 179 -18.68 8.58 -9.25
C LEU A 179 -17.62 9.57 -9.76
N LEU A 180 -18.04 10.68 -10.39
CA LEU A 180 -17.14 11.69 -10.94
C LEU A 180 -16.31 12.37 -9.84
N ARG A 181 -16.90 12.63 -8.66
CA ARG A 181 -16.17 13.20 -7.53
C ARG A 181 -15.02 12.30 -7.06
N ARG A 182 -15.23 10.98 -7.01
CA ARG A 182 -14.16 10.02 -6.66
C ARG A 182 -13.09 9.95 -7.76
N LEU A 183 -13.53 9.83 -9.01
CA LEU A 183 -12.64 9.71 -10.18
C LEU A 183 -11.68 10.90 -10.31
N PHE A 184 -12.18 12.13 -10.10
CA PHE A 184 -11.37 13.35 -10.15
C PHE A 184 -10.75 13.72 -8.79
N GLY A 185 -10.94 12.90 -7.75
CA GLY A 185 -10.40 13.16 -6.41
C GLY A 185 -10.90 14.47 -5.80
N THR A 186 -12.10 14.94 -6.15
CA THR A 186 -12.66 16.19 -5.65
C THR A 186 -13.26 16.06 -4.25
N GLN A 187 -13.26 14.88 -3.66
CA GLN A 187 -13.67 14.62 -2.27
C GLN A 187 -12.96 15.50 -1.26
N ARG A 188 -11.72 15.92 -1.56
CA ARG A 188 -10.97 16.89 -0.75
C ARG A 188 -11.68 18.23 -0.56
N PHE A 189 -12.64 18.55 -1.42
CA PHE A 189 -13.43 19.78 -1.33
C PHE A 189 -14.72 19.60 -0.52
N ASP A 190 -15.07 18.38 -0.11
CA ASP A 190 -16.27 18.10 0.69
C ASP A 190 -16.21 18.88 2.03
N GLY A 191 -15.01 18.99 2.63
CA GLY A 191 -14.82 19.79 3.83
C GLY A 191 -15.03 21.29 3.63
N VAL A 192 -14.74 21.81 2.44
CA VAL A 192 -15.00 23.22 2.09
C VAL A 192 -16.49 23.45 1.86
N GLU A 193 -17.15 22.53 1.15
CA GLU A 193 -18.60 22.57 0.92
C GLU A 193 -19.36 22.53 2.25
N GLU A 194 -18.97 21.64 3.17
CA GLU A 194 -19.60 21.54 4.49
C GLU A 194 -19.32 22.77 5.36
N HIS A 195 -18.09 23.30 5.35
CA HIS A 195 -17.78 24.53 6.07
C HIS A 195 -18.62 25.72 5.59
N LEU A 196 -18.74 25.89 4.27
CA LEU A 196 -19.57 26.95 3.69
C LEU A 196 -21.05 26.77 3.99
N ARG A 197 -21.55 25.52 4.00
CA ARG A 197 -22.94 25.20 4.36
C ARG A 197 -23.23 25.57 5.81
N VAL A 198 -22.33 25.22 6.73
CA VAL A 198 -22.44 25.57 8.16
C VAL A 198 -22.41 27.07 8.37
N GLU A 199 -21.49 27.80 7.71
CA GLU A 199 -21.42 29.25 7.81
C GLU A 199 -22.66 29.94 7.22
N THR A 200 -23.19 29.44 6.10
CA THR A 200 -24.44 29.97 5.52
C THR A 200 -25.60 29.79 6.49
N ALA A 201 -25.77 28.60 7.06
CA ALA A 201 -26.84 28.35 8.04
C ALA A 201 -26.69 29.21 9.32
N ARG A 202 -25.45 29.47 9.76
CA ARG A 202 -25.17 30.35 10.88
C ARG A 202 -25.57 31.80 10.56
N LEU A 203 -25.21 32.30 9.38
CA LEU A 203 -25.57 33.65 8.93
C LEU A 203 -27.09 33.80 8.79
N ASP A 204 -27.77 32.82 8.20
CA ASP A 204 -29.24 32.82 8.10
C ASP A 204 -29.90 32.89 9.48
N THR A 205 -29.37 32.15 10.46
CA THR A 205 -29.86 32.19 11.85
C THR A 205 -29.62 33.55 12.49
N ALA A 206 -28.45 34.14 12.31
CA ALA A 206 -28.12 35.47 12.83
C ALA A 206 -29.04 36.55 12.26
N VAL A 207 -29.26 36.53 10.93
CA VAL A 207 -30.20 37.44 10.25
C VAL A 207 -31.63 37.28 10.77
N ALA A 208 -32.07 36.04 11.01
CA ALA A 208 -33.40 35.77 11.56
C ALA A 208 -33.55 36.32 12.99
N VAL A 209 -32.52 36.20 13.83
CA VAL A 209 -32.51 36.74 15.20
C VAL A 209 -32.53 38.27 15.18
N ASP A 210 -31.69 38.91 14.36
CA ASP A 210 -31.65 40.37 14.25
C ASP A 210 -32.98 40.94 13.75
N ALA A 211 -33.62 40.27 12.78
CA ALA A 211 -34.94 40.63 12.30
C ALA A 211 -36.03 40.51 13.39
N ASP A 212 -35.91 39.52 14.28
CA ASP A 212 -36.86 39.32 15.38
C ASP A 212 -36.68 40.33 16.51
N VAL A 213 -35.42 40.65 16.86
CA VAL A 213 -35.08 41.73 17.80
C VAL A 213 -35.62 43.06 17.28
N ALA A 214 -35.42 43.37 16.00
CA ALA A 214 -35.91 44.60 15.39
C ALA A 214 -37.46 44.70 15.42
N ARG A 215 -38.17 43.59 15.14
CA ARG A 215 -39.64 43.54 15.28
C ARG A 215 -40.09 43.77 16.71
N THR A 216 -39.48 43.08 17.67
CA THR A 216 -39.86 43.16 19.08
C THR A 216 -39.62 44.55 19.64
N ALA A 217 -38.46 45.15 19.36
CA ALA A 217 -38.15 46.52 19.76
C ALA A 217 -39.15 47.53 19.18
N ARG A 218 -39.57 47.33 17.93
CA ARG A 218 -40.57 48.19 17.26
C ARG A 218 -41.96 48.04 17.86
N ALA A 219 -42.36 46.83 18.26
CA ALA A 219 -43.63 46.58 18.95
C ALA A 219 -43.64 47.19 20.36
N GLN A 220 -42.58 46.99 21.14
CA GLN A 220 -42.45 47.58 22.49
C GLN A 220 -42.44 49.11 22.46
N LEU A 221 -41.78 49.71 21.47
CA LEU A 221 -41.80 51.16 21.28
C LEU A 221 -43.22 51.65 20.95
N ALA A 222 -43.96 50.95 20.09
CA ALA A 222 -45.33 51.30 19.76
C ALA A 222 -46.27 51.22 20.98
N GLU A 223 -46.12 50.19 21.81
CA GLU A 223 -46.90 49.99 23.03
C GLU A 223 -46.60 51.05 24.10
N ALA A 224 -45.31 51.32 24.36
CA ALA A 224 -44.89 52.37 25.29
C ALA A 224 -45.36 53.77 24.86
N LEU A 225 -45.36 54.05 23.54
CA LEU A 225 -45.89 55.31 23.00
C LEU A 225 -47.42 55.41 23.17
N HIS A 226 -48.15 54.31 22.97
CA HIS A 226 -49.59 54.27 23.16
C HIS A 226 -49.99 54.51 24.63
N GLU A 227 -49.27 53.91 25.58
CA GLU A 227 -49.52 54.06 27.02
C GLU A 227 -49.19 55.47 27.52
N ALA A 228 -48.09 56.07 27.04
CA ALA A 228 -47.64 57.40 27.48
C ALA A 228 -48.47 58.57 26.91
N LEU A 229 -49.05 58.40 25.71
CA LEU A 229 -49.65 59.50 24.95
C LEU A 229 -51.18 59.36 24.75
N GLY A 230 -51.76 58.24 25.22
CA GLY A 230 -53.20 57.97 25.22
C GLY A 230 -53.73 57.44 23.88
N PRO A 231 -55.01 56.98 23.84
CA PRO A 231 -55.60 56.32 22.67
C PRO A 231 -55.76 57.23 21.44
N ASP A 232 -55.75 58.55 21.63
CA ASP A 232 -55.81 59.55 20.56
C ASP A 232 -54.44 59.88 19.96
N TRP A 233 -53.35 59.28 20.48
CA TRP A 233 -52.04 59.40 19.86
C TRP A 233 -51.95 58.52 18.62
N HIS A 234 -51.84 59.18 17.47
CA HIS A 234 -51.44 58.56 16.23
C HIS A 234 -49.93 58.77 16.07
N ALA A 235 -49.20 57.74 15.66
CA ALA A 235 -47.79 57.90 15.31
C ALA A 235 -47.70 59.09 14.32
N PRO A 236 -46.86 60.10 14.59
CA PRO A 236 -46.72 61.23 13.65
C PRO A 236 -46.41 60.64 12.29
N GLU A 237 -47.11 61.08 11.24
CA GLU A 237 -46.76 60.71 9.88
C GLU A 237 -45.25 60.90 9.71
N PRO A 238 -44.54 59.94 9.10
CA PRO A 238 -43.09 59.99 8.99
C PRO A 238 -42.68 61.36 8.45
N SER A 239 -42.13 62.17 9.36
CA SER A 239 -41.62 63.49 9.05
C SER A 239 -40.15 63.30 8.68
N PRO A 240 -39.65 63.95 7.63
CA PRO A 240 -38.25 63.86 7.21
C PRO A 240 -37.26 64.03 8.38
N ASP A 241 -37.57 64.94 9.32
CA ASP A 241 -36.72 65.26 10.48
C ASP A 241 -36.58 64.12 11.51
N THR A 242 -37.62 63.29 11.66
CA THR A 242 -37.61 62.16 12.62
C THR A 242 -36.91 60.95 12.02
N ASP A 243 -37.11 60.72 10.71
CA ASP A 243 -36.42 59.67 9.97
C ASP A 243 -34.91 59.95 9.90
N ASP A 244 -34.49 61.20 9.69
CA ASP A 244 -33.07 61.59 9.67
C ASP A 244 -32.37 61.33 11.01
N ARG A 245 -33.05 61.59 12.14
CA ARG A 245 -32.50 61.32 13.48
C ARG A 245 -32.38 59.82 13.78
N LEU A 246 -33.36 59.03 13.37
CA LEU A 246 -33.30 57.56 13.49
C LEU A 246 -32.24 56.96 12.58
N LEU A 247 -32.08 57.49 11.35
CA LEU A 247 -31.00 57.11 10.44
C LEU A 247 -29.63 57.40 11.03
N ALA A 248 -29.44 58.58 11.63
CA ALA A 248 -28.18 58.97 12.26
C ALA A 248 -27.81 58.03 13.43
N LEU A 249 -28.79 57.68 14.29
CA LEU A 249 -28.55 56.76 15.40
C LEU A 249 -28.28 55.32 14.91
N ALA A 250 -28.97 54.87 13.87
CA ALA A 250 -28.74 53.57 13.26
C ALA A 250 -27.34 53.50 12.61
N ALA A 251 -26.92 54.56 11.92
CA ALA A 251 -25.59 54.68 11.33
C ALA A 251 -24.48 54.68 12.40
N GLU A 252 -24.68 55.37 13.52
CA GLU A 252 -23.73 55.36 14.64
C GLU A 252 -23.58 53.96 15.25
N ARG A 253 -24.69 53.26 15.50
CA ARG A 253 -24.67 51.89 16.04
C ARG A 253 -24.05 50.89 15.07
N ALA A 254 -24.37 51.01 13.78
CA ALA A 254 -23.75 50.19 12.74
C ALA A 254 -22.24 50.44 12.63
N GLY A 255 -21.81 51.70 12.79
CA GLY A 255 -20.40 52.07 12.85
C GLY A 255 -19.66 51.39 14.00
N ARG A 256 -20.19 51.47 15.23
CA ARG A 256 -19.60 50.81 16.40
C ARG A 256 -19.55 49.29 16.24
N ALA A 257 -20.63 48.67 15.79
CA ALA A 257 -20.66 47.23 15.54
C ALA A 257 -19.65 46.80 14.46
N HIS A 258 -19.43 47.63 13.44
CA HIS A 258 -18.40 47.39 12.43
C HIS A 258 -16.99 47.46 13.02
N GLU A 259 -16.71 48.43 13.89
CA GLU A 259 -15.41 48.58 14.55
C GLU A 259 -15.10 47.39 15.46
N ASP A 260 -16.07 46.95 16.27
CA ASP A 260 -15.95 45.78 17.14
C ASP A 260 -15.67 44.50 16.32
N ALA A 261 -16.46 44.27 15.26
CA ALA A 261 -16.23 43.13 14.36
C ALA A 261 -14.85 43.17 13.68
N ARG A 262 -14.34 44.38 13.39
CA ARG A 262 -13.00 44.56 12.80
C ARG A 262 -11.90 44.25 13.81
N ALA A 263 -12.09 44.59 15.08
CA ALA A 263 -11.18 44.26 16.18
C ALA A 263 -11.15 42.74 16.46
N ASP A 264 -12.31 42.09 16.47
CA ASP A 264 -12.42 40.64 16.62
C ASP A 264 -11.74 39.89 15.47
N LEU A 265 -11.94 40.34 14.23
CA LEU A 265 -11.27 39.77 13.06
C LEU A 265 -9.75 39.95 13.13
N ALA A 266 -9.27 41.09 13.61
CA ALA A 266 -7.83 41.31 13.80
C ALA A 266 -7.25 40.35 14.85
N THR A 267 -7.97 40.12 15.95
CA THR A 267 -7.58 39.18 17.01
C THR A 267 -7.56 37.73 16.50
N ALA A 268 -8.58 37.33 15.74
CA ALA A 268 -8.66 36.00 15.12
C ALA A 268 -7.52 35.76 14.12
N ARG A 269 -7.22 36.75 13.26
CA ARG A 269 -6.08 36.67 12.32
C ARG A 269 -4.74 36.57 13.03
N ALA A 270 -4.56 37.30 14.13
CA ALA A 270 -3.34 37.19 14.93
C ALA A 270 -3.20 35.81 15.59
N ALA A 271 -4.31 35.22 16.06
CA ALA A 271 -4.33 33.87 16.60
C ALA A 271 -4.02 32.80 15.54
N GLU A 272 -4.61 32.92 14.35
CA GLU A 272 -4.32 32.05 13.20
C GLU A 272 -2.84 32.11 12.81
N GLN A 273 -2.26 33.32 12.73
CA GLN A 273 -0.86 33.48 12.38
C GLN A 273 0.07 32.83 13.41
N ARG A 274 -0.22 32.97 14.71
CA ARG A 274 0.52 32.27 15.78
C ARG A 274 0.42 30.76 15.62
N ALA A 275 -0.78 30.23 15.41
CA ALA A 275 -0.99 28.80 15.21
C ALA A 275 -0.22 28.26 14.00
N ARG A 276 -0.18 29.01 12.88
CA ARG A 276 0.61 28.65 11.69
C ARG A 276 2.12 28.59 11.96
N VAL A 277 2.64 29.53 12.75
CA VAL A 277 4.07 29.50 13.14
C VAL A 277 4.35 28.29 14.01
N THR A 278 3.57 28.06 15.06
CA THR A 278 3.72 26.89 15.94
C THR A 278 3.64 25.57 15.16
N ALA A 279 2.71 25.44 14.21
CA ALA A 279 2.58 24.24 13.39
C ALA A 279 3.84 23.97 12.56
N ARG A 280 4.44 25.01 11.95
CA ARG A 280 5.68 24.89 11.18
C ARG A 280 6.87 24.49 12.06
N GLU A 281 6.94 25.02 13.28
CA GLU A 281 7.97 24.64 14.26
C GLU A 281 7.84 23.16 14.67
N LEU A 282 6.61 22.70 14.94
CA LEU A 282 6.35 21.31 15.28
C LEU A 282 6.67 20.36 14.12
N GLU A 283 6.33 20.75 12.89
CA GLU A 283 6.66 19.96 11.70
C GLU A 283 8.18 19.84 11.51
N THR A 284 8.92 20.93 11.72
CA THR A 284 10.38 20.92 11.63
C THR A 284 11.00 20.04 12.71
N ARG A 285 10.54 20.15 13.97
CA ARG A 285 10.98 19.27 15.07
C ARG A 285 10.65 17.80 14.80
N GLY A 286 9.49 17.51 14.21
CA GLY A 286 9.10 16.16 13.81
C GLY A 286 10.05 15.57 12.76
N ARG A 287 10.45 16.38 11.77
CA ARG A 287 11.46 15.98 10.76
C ARG A 287 12.84 15.72 11.39
N ASP A 288 13.26 16.56 12.33
CA ASP A 288 14.54 16.40 13.01
C ASP A 288 14.57 15.13 13.89
N LEU A 289 13.47 14.83 14.59
CA LEU A 289 13.35 13.62 15.40
C LEU A 289 13.40 12.36 14.53
N ALA A 290 12.65 12.33 13.43
CA ALA A 290 12.67 11.22 12.48
C ALA A 290 14.06 11.00 11.87
N ALA A 291 14.78 12.09 11.56
CA ALA A 291 16.17 12.02 11.07
C ALA A 291 17.12 11.44 12.14
N ALA A 292 16.95 11.82 13.40
CA ALA A 292 17.73 11.30 14.52
C ALA A 292 17.47 9.80 14.75
N GLU A 293 16.22 9.36 14.69
CA GLU A 293 15.84 7.94 14.79
C GLU A 293 16.42 7.10 13.65
N ALA A 294 16.33 7.60 12.41
CA ALA A 294 16.91 6.95 11.24
C ALA A 294 18.44 6.83 11.35
N TRP A 295 19.12 7.88 11.84
CA TRP A 295 20.56 7.83 12.09
C TRP A 295 20.92 6.81 13.18
N ALA A 296 20.18 6.79 14.28
CA ALA A 296 20.39 5.82 15.36
C ALA A 296 20.20 4.37 14.89
N SER A 297 19.22 4.11 14.02
CA SER A 297 19.02 2.79 13.41
C SER A 297 20.20 2.39 12.54
N ARG A 298 20.61 3.26 11.60
CA ARG A 298 21.76 2.98 10.72
C ARG A 298 23.04 2.72 11.51
N ARG A 299 23.24 3.41 12.63
CA ARG A 299 24.40 3.18 13.50
C ARG A 299 24.36 1.79 14.13
N ARG A 300 23.21 1.34 14.65
CA ARG A 300 23.06 -0.01 15.19
C ARG A 300 23.31 -1.09 14.13
N ASP A 301 22.80 -0.89 12.92
CA ASP A 301 23.01 -1.82 11.81
C ASP A 301 24.50 -1.90 11.44
N HIS A 302 25.17 -0.75 11.35
CA HIS A 302 26.61 -0.68 11.10
C HIS A 302 27.44 -1.36 12.20
N ASP A 303 27.10 -1.15 13.47
CA ASP A 303 27.79 -1.76 14.59
C ASP A 303 27.64 -3.31 14.54
N ALA A 304 26.44 -3.81 14.22
CA ALA A 304 26.18 -5.24 14.05
C ALA A 304 26.94 -5.86 12.86
N GLU A 305 27.03 -5.14 11.74
CA GLU A 305 27.85 -5.54 10.59
C GLU A 305 29.34 -5.56 10.95
N ALA A 306 29.83 -4.56 11.70
CA ALA A 306 31.21 -4.49 12.14
C ALA A 306 31.58 -5.66 13.06
N GLU A 307 30.70 -6.03 14.00
CA GLU A 307 30.87 -7.22 14.86
C GLU A 307 30.90 -8.51 14.02
N THR A 308 29.99 -8.65 13.06
CA THR A 308 29.93 -9.80 12.15
C THR A 308 31.21 -9.91 11.32
N ALA A 309 31.70 -8.79 10.78
CA ALA A 309 32.95 -8.75 10.03
C ALA A 309 34.16 -9.10 10.91
N ALA A 310 34.20 -8.64 12.16
CA ALA A 310 35.24 -8.99 13.12
C ALA A 310 35.20 -10.49 13.49
N ALA A 311 34.02 -11.08 13.64
CA ALA A 311 33.87 -12.52 13.85
C ALA A 311 34.37 -13.33 12.64
N ARG A 312 34.02 -12.92 11.41
CA ARG A 312 34.50 -13.56 10.17
C ARG A 312 36.03 -13.50 10.05
N ARG A 313 36.64 -12.34 10.31
CA ARG A 313 38.11 -12.20 10.33
C ARG A 313 38.77 -13.16 11.31
N ARG A 314 38.27 -13.24 12.55
CA ARG A 314 38.77 -14.19 13.56
C ARG A 314 38.66 -15.64 13.11
N ALA A 315 37.58 -16.00 12.42
CA ALA A 315 37.38 -17.34 11.89
C ALA A 315 38.37 -17.67 10.76
N VAL A 316 38.64 -16.73 9.85
CA VAL A 316 39.67 -16.88 8.80
C VAL A 316 41.05 -17.06 9.43
N ASP A 317 41.43 -16.20 10.38
CA ASP A 317 42.73 -16.31 11.06
C ASP A 317 42.89 -17.67 11.78
N ALA A 318 41.82 -18.17 12.38
CA ALA A 318 41.81 -19.49 13.02
C ALA A 318 41.97 -20.62 12.01
N HIS A 319 41.30 -20.54 10.86
CA HIS A 319 41.44 -21.49 9.77
C HIS A 319 42.87 -21.51 9.20
N GLU A 320 43.47 -20.35 8.97
CA GLU A 320 44.86 -20.24 8.50
C GLU A 320 45.87 -20.82 9.50
N ARG A 321 45.66 -20.61 10.80
CA ARG A 321 46.48 -21.24 11.85
C ARG A 321 46.32 -22.76 11.83
N ALA A 322 45.08 -23.25 11.75
CA ALA A 322 44.81 -24.69 11.67
C ALA A 322 45.48 -25.33 10.44
N GLY A 323 45.42 -24.67 9.28
CA GLY A 323 46.09 -25.10 8.05
C GLY A 323 47.61 -25.20 8.21
N ARG A 324 48.25 -24.21 8.86
CA ARG A 324 49.69 -24.26 9.17
C ARG A 324 50.07 -25.42 10.09
N VAL A 325 49.27 -25.68 11.12
CA VAL A 325 49.49 -26.80 12.05
C VAL A 325 49.30 -28.13 11.34
N LEU A 326 48.24 -28.29 10.53
CA LEU A 326 47.99 -29.50 9.76
C LEU A 326 49.14 -29.79 8.79
N ALA A 327 49.61 -28.78 8.06
CA ALA A 327 50.74 -28.93 7.15
C ALA A 327 52.03 -29.33 7.89
N ALA A 328 52.26 -28.81 9.09
CA ALA A 328 53.39 -29.22 9.93
C ALA A 328 53.26 -30.66 10.42
N ALA A 329 52.07 -31.07 10.86
CA ALA A 329 51.79 -32.44 11.28
C ALA A 329 51.99 -33.43 10.14
N GLN A 330 51.49 -33.13 8.93
CA GLN A 330 51.69 -33.96 7.74
C GLN A 330 53.17 -34.14 7.40
N ARG A 331 53.99 -33.06 7.49
CA ARG A 331 55.44 -33.16 7.29
C ARG A 331 56.10 -34.05 8.35
N ALA A 332 55.68 -33.94 9.61
CA ALA A 332 56.22 -34.76 10.69
C ALA A 332 55.87 -36.25 10.49
N THR A 333 54.63 -36.56 10.10
CA THR A 333 54.21 -37.92 9.76
C THR A 333 55.04 -38.47 8.59
N ALA A 334 55.16 -37.73 7.50
CA ALA A 334 55.95 -38.17 6.34
C ALA A 334 57.43 -38.40 6.68
N ALA A 335 58.02 -37.58 7.56
CA ALA A 335 59.38 -37.77 8.05
C ALA A 335 59.52 -39.03 8.93
N ALA A 336 58.53 -39.30 9.78
CA ALA A 336 58.49 -40.51 10.60
C ALA A 336 58.37 -41.78 9.74
N ASP A 337 57.50 -41.77 8.72
CA ASP A 337 57.34 -42.87 7.78
C ASP A 337 58.65 -43.15 7.04
N ALA A 338 59.31 -42.09 6.52
CA ALA A 338 60.60 -42.21 5.84
C ALA A 338 61.71 -42.76 6.77
N ALA A 339 61.74 -42.34 8.04
CA ALA A 339 62.68 -42.86 9.02
C ALA A 339 62.41 -44.34 9.33
N GLY A 340 61.14 -44.76 9.38
CA GLY A 340 60.74 -46.16 9.51
C GLY A 340 61.28 -47.01 8.37
N THR A 341 61.04 -46.61 7.13
CA THR A 341 61.56 -47.31 5.93
C THR A 341 63.09 -47.35 5.90
N ALA A 342 63.77 -46.28 6.32
CA ALA A 342 65.22 -46.26 6.44
C ALA A 342 65.73 -47.24 7.52
N SER A 343 65.04 -47.37 8.65
CA SER A 343 65.38 -48.34 9.69
C SER A 343 65.17 -49.79 9.22
N GLU A 344 64.08 -50.06 8.50
CA GLU A 344 63.80 -51.38 7.93
C GLU A 344 64.88 -51.78 6.92
N THR A 345 65.23 -50.89 5.99
CA THR A 345 66.29 -51.14 5.00
C THR A 345 67.66 -51.36 5.63
N VAL A 346 68.01 -50.62 6.69
CA VAL A 346 69.25 -50.87 7.45
C VAL A 346 69.22 -52.24 8.12
N THR A 347 68.07 -52.64 8.68
CA THR A 347 67.90 -53.95 9.32
C THR A 347 68.03 -55.09 8.30
N GLU A 348 67.41 -54.95 7.13
CA GLU A 348 67.56 -55.90 6.02
C GLU A 348 69.00 -55.98 5.51
N ALA A 349 69.69 -54.85 5.37
CA ALA A 349 71.09 -54.82 4.95
C ALA A 349 72.01 -55.50 5.99
N LEU A 350 71.79 -55.27 7.29
CA LEU A 350 72.53 -55.94 8.36
C LEU A 350 72.28 -57.45 8.38
N ALA A 351 71.03 -57.89 8.20
CA ALA A 351 70.70 -59.32 8.11
C ALA A 351 71.39 -59.97 6.89
N HIS A 352 71.46 -59.28 5.76
CA HIS A 352 72.15 -59.77 4.57
C HIS A 352 73.67 -59.91 4.78
N VAL A 353 74.27 -58.99 5.55
CA VAL A 353 75.71 -59.03 5.90
C VAL A 353 76.02 -60.18 6.89
N GLU A 354 75.09 -60.54 7.78
CA GLU A 354 75.25 -61.68 8.69
C GLU A 354 75.16 -63.05 7.98
N ASP A 355 74.44 -63.14 6.86
CA ASP A 355 74.36 -64.35 6.02
C ASP A 355 75.56 -64.53 5.05
N GLU A 356 76.44 -63.53 4.92
CA GLU A 356 77.63 -63.60 4.07
C GLU A 356 78.89 -64.01 4.89
N PRO A 357 79.51 -65.19 4.63
CA PRO A 357 80.47 -65.81 5.56
C PRO A 357 81.78 -65.04 5.73
N THR A 358 82.12 -64.14 4.80
CA THR A 358 83.34 -63.30 4.89
C THR A 358 83.09 -62.02 5.69
N ALA A 359 81.86 -61.49 5.68
CA ALA A 359 81.50 -60.25 6.34
C ALA A 359 81.13 -60.47 7.83
N ALA A 360 80.49 -61.60 8.16
CA ALA A 360 80.22 -62.00 9.55
C ALA A 360 81.49 -62.10 10.42
N ALA A 361 82.61 -62.52 9.82
CA ALA A 361 83.91 -62.62 10.50
C ALA A 361 84.51 -61.24 10.87
N TRP A 362 84.21 -60.19 10.10
CA TRP A 362 84.71 -58.83 10.36
C TRP A 362 83.88 -58.11 11.42
N LEU A 363 82.56 -58.31 11.43
CA LEU A 363 81.66 -57.77 12.46
C LEU A 363 81.94 -58.35 13.86
N ALA A 364 82.32 -59.63 13.94
CA ALA A 364 82.72 -60.27 15.20
C ALA A 364 84.04 -59.73 15.77
N ALA A 365 84.91 -59.13 14.95
CA ALA A 365 86.17 -58.54 15.39
C ALA A 365 86.05 -57.07 15.84
N ALA A 366 84.93 -56.42 15.52
CA ALA A 366 84.67 -55.00 15.82
C ALA A 366 83.75 -54.76 17.03
N ARG A 367 83.05 -55.80 17.51
CA ARG A 367 82.38 -55.82 18.83
C ARG A 367 83.38 -56.22 19.91
#